data_AF-A0A383DCI1-F1
#
_entry.id   AF-A0A383DCI1-F1
#
_cell.length_a   1.000
_cell.length_b   1.000
_cell.length_c   1.000
_cell.angle_alpha   90.00
_cell.angle_beta   90.00
_cell.angle_gamma   90.00
#
_symmetry.space_group_name_H-M   'P 1'
#
loop_
_entity.id
_entity.type
_entity.pdbx_description
1 polymer ?
#
loop_
_entity_poly.entity_id
_entity_poly.type
_entity_poly.pdbx_seq_one_letter_code
_entity_poly.pdbx_strand_id
1 'polypeptide(L)'
;MATLKNKVSLQVKSQLPDFVQSENPNFIAFMKAYYEFMESAELQLTSLGSVDSVLLEAQPVGAAATYSNFVLLQDPSEYRAEINSVLLEDTSNGVFVNG
;
A
#
# COMPACT_ATOMS: atom_id res chain seq x y z
N MET A 1 -24.45 21.85 10.50
CA MET A 1 -23.13 22.12 11.11
C MET A 1 -22.69 20.86 11.83
N ALA A 2 -21.57 20.25 11.46
CA ALA A 2 -21.06 19.05 12.13
C ALA A 2 -20.64 19.42 13.56
N THR A 3 -21.33 18.87 14.56
CA THR A 3 -20.96 19.07 15.96
C THR A 3 -19.74 18.21 16.27
N LEU A 4 -18.59 18.84 16.46
CA LEU A 4 -17.33 18.21 16.89
C LEU A 4 -17.41 17.72 18.35
N LYS A 5 -18.43 16.94 18.72
CA LYS A 5 -18.66 16.49 20.11
C LYS A 5 -17.73 15.35 20.54
N ASN A 6 -17.12 14.65 19.58
CA ASN A 6 -16.36 13.41 19.82
C ASN A 6 -14.85 13.61 19.72
N LYS A 7 -14.35 14.83 19.90
CA LYS A 7 -12.91 15.12 19.92
C LYS A 7 -12.44 15.26 21.37
N VAL A 8 -11.49 14.43 21.75
CA VAL A 8 -10.86 14.37 23.08
C VAL A 8 -10.18 15.70 23.38
N SER A 9 -9.58 16.36 22.39
CA SER A 9 -8.93 17.67 22.51
C SER A 9 -9.84 18.77 23.11
N LEU A 10 -11.16 18.68 22.90
CA LEU A 10 -12.15 19.62 23.44
C LEU A 10 -12.58 19.31 24.88
N GLN A 11 -12.37 18.08 25.35
CA GLN A 11 -12.75 17.61 26.69
C GLN A 11 -11.61 17.69 27.71
N VAL A 12 -10.36 17.84 27.25
CA VAL A 12 -9.15 17.85 28.11
C VAL A 12 -9.31 18.81 29.29
N LYS A 13 -9.78 20.04 29.06
CA LYS A 13 -9.85 21.06 30.11
C LYS A 13 -10.82 20.68 31.24
N SER A 14 -11.98 20.09 30.92
CA SER A 14 -13.00 19.74 31.92
C SER A 14 -12.68 18.47 32.71
N GLN A 15 -11.73 17.66 32.24
CA GLN A 15 -11.29 16.43 32.91
C GLN A 15 -10.15 16.67 33.90
N LEU A 16 -9.60 17.88 33.94
CA LEU A 16 -8.49 18.23 34.83
C LEU A 16 -9.02 18.75 36.18
N PRO A 17 -8.39 18.38 37.30
CA PRO A 17 -8.71 18.98 38.61
C PRO A 17 -8.51 20.51 38.62
N ASP A 18 -9.30 21.21 39.43
CA ASP A 18 -9.34 22.69 39.45
C ASP A 18 -7.97 23.34 39.71
N PHE A 19 -7.15 22.75 40.60
CA PHE A 19 -5.81 23.27 40.90
C PHE A 19 -4.87 23.22 39.69
N VAL A 20 -5.00 22.21 38.83
CA VAL A 20 -4.23 22.10 37.58
C VAL A 20 -4.72 23.14 36.58
N GLN A 21 -6.03 23.39 36.55
CA GLN A 21 -6.62 24.40 35.68
C GLN A 21 -6.18 25.83 36.03
N SER A 22 -6.02 26.13 37.32
CA SER A 22 -5.63 27.47 37.79
C SER A 22 -4.13 27.72 37.75
N GLU A 23 -3.31 26.71 38.03
CA GLU A 23 -1.87 26.90 38.25
C GLU A 23 -1.01 26.60 37.03
N ASN A 24 -1.50 25.80 36.07
CA ASN A 24 -0.67 25.28 34.97
C ASN A 24 -1.29 25.49 33.58
N PRO A 25 -1.49 26.73 33.13
CA PRO A 25 -2.10 27.01 31.82
C PRO A 25 -1.30 26.44 30.65
N ASN A 26 0.04 26.41 30.75
CA ASN A 26 0.91 25.85 29.73
C ASN A 26 0.75 24.33 29.56
N PHE A 27 0.50 23.62 30.67
CA PHE A 27 0.28 22.18 30.65
C PHE A 27 -1.03 21.82 29.93
N ILE A 28 -2.09 22.59 30.16
CA ILE A 28 -3.39 22.41 29.49
C ILE A 28 -3.24 22.66 27.98
N ALA A 29 -2.50 23.70 27.60
CA ALA A 29 -2.23 24.01 26.20
C ALA A 29 -1.44 22.89 25.50
N PHE A 30 -0.42 22.34 26.19
CA PHE A 30 0.35 21.20 25.70
C PHE A 30 -0.52 19.94 25.51
N MET A 31 -1.31 19.57 26.52
CA MET A 31 -2.18 18.39 26.43
C MET A 31 -3.23 18.52 25.32
N LYS A 32 -3.80 19.72 25.15
CA LYS A 32 -4.72 20.00 24.05
C LYS A 32 -4.06 19.81 22.69
N ALA A 33 -2.87 20.38 22.48
CA ALA A 33 -2.12 20.23 21.24
C ALA A 33 -1.70 18.77 20.97
N TYR A 34 -1.35 18.03 22.02
CA TYR A 34 -1.01 16.61 21.91
C TYR A 34 -2.19 15.77 21.39
N TYR A 35 -3.38 15.94 21.96
CA TYR A 35 -4.57 15.21 21.49
C TYR A 35 -5.05 15.69 20.12
N GLU A 36 -4.91 16.97 19.80
CA GLU A 36 -5.19 17.50 18.44
C GLU A 36 -4.26 16.89 17.40
N PHE A 37 -2.99 16.68 17.74
CA PHE A 37 -2.03 15.97 16.89
C PHE A 37 -2.37 14.47 16.74
N MET A 38 -2.78 13.79 17.82
CA MET A 38 -3.22 12.39 17.72
C MET A 38 -4.53 12.25 16.92
N GLU A 39 -5.41 13.24 16.97
CA GLU A 39 -6.64 13.29 16.18
C GLU A 39 -6.40 13.62 14.71
N SER A 40 -5.27 14.24 14.37
CA SER A 40 -4.86 14.53 12.99
C SER A 40 -3.99 13.42 12.37
N ALA A 41 -3.49 12.49 13.18
CA ALA A 41 -2.66 11.36 12.75
C ALA A 41 -3.44 10.27 11.98
N GLU A 42 -4.68 10.52 11.60
CA GLU A 42 -5.47 9.62 10.77
C GLU A 42 -4.94 9.66 9.33
N LEU A 43 -4.02 8.75 9.01
CA LEU A 43 -3.45 8.60 7.69
C LEU A 43 -4.46 7.88 6.78
N GLN A 44 -5.37 8.64 6.19
CA GLN A 44 -6.36 8.15 5.23
C GLN A 44 -5.69 7.91 3.87
N LEU A 45 -5.18 6.69 3.65
CA LEU A 45 -4.75 6.23 2.32
C LEU A 45 -6.00 5.98 1.46
N THR A 46 -6.49 7.02 0.78
CA THR A 46 -7.66 6.92 -0.11
C THR A 46 -7.35 6.11 -1.38
N SER A 47 -6.07 5.95 -1.70
CA SER A 47 -5.55 5.13 -2.79
C SER A 47 -4.11 4.77 -2.47
N LEU A 48 -3.84 3.49 -2.20
CA LEU A 48 -2.55 2.94 -2.60
C LEU A 48 -2.65 2.90 -4.12
N GLY A 49 -1.75 3.58 -4.84
CA GLY A 49 -1.78 3.65 -6.30
C GLY A 49 -1.95 2.29 -6.98
N SER A 50 -2.20 2.28 -8.29
CA SER A 50 -2.36 1.05 -9.07
C SER A 50 -1.27 0.04 -8.70
N VAL A 51 -1.68 -1.17 -8.31
CA VAL A 51 -0.76 -2.27 -8.09
C VAL A 51 -0.21 -2.65 -9.46
N ASP A 52 1.04 -2.31 -9.74
CA ASP A 52 1.75 -2.84 -10.90
C ASP A 52 1.94 -4.33 -10.67
N SER A 53 1.09 -5.15 -11.29
CA SER A 53 1.16 -6.60 -11.22
C SER A 53 1.76 -7.17 -12.50
N VAL A 54 2.73 -8.07 -12.35
CA VAL A 54 3.16 -8.95 -13.44
C VAL A 54 2.18 -10.13 -13.50
N LEU A 55 1.43 -10.24 -14.59
CA LEU A 55 0.54 -11.38 -14.82
C LEU A 55 1.35 -12.55 -15.38
N LEU A 56 0.95 -13.76 -15.01
CA LEU A 56 1.54 -15.00 -15.51
C LEU A 56 0.53 -15.68 -16.43
N GLU A 57 0.95 -15.92 -17.66
CA GLU A 57 0.16 -16.59 -18.68
C GLU A 57 0.55 -18.06 -18.78
N ALA A 58 -0.45 -18.94 -18.96
CA ALA A 58 -0.24 -20.36 -19.21
C ALA A 58 -0.79 -20.71 -20.59
N GLN A 59 0.06 -21.22 -21.48
CA GLN A 59 -0.34 -21.71 -22.80
C GLN A 59 -0.10 -23.22 -22.90
N PRO A 60 -1.07 -24.01 -23.40
CA PRO A 60 -0.84 -25.40 -23.70
C PRO A 60 0.19 -25.56 -24.82
N VAL A 61 1.11 -26.51 -24.66
CA VAL A 61 2.14 -26.85 -25.65
C VAL A 61 2.00 -28.32 -26.02
N GLY A 62 1.70 -28.57 -27.29
CA GLY A 62 1.57 -29.91 -27.85
C GLY A 62 0.22 -30.59 -27.57
N ALA A 63 0.11 -31.84 -28.01
CA ALA A 63 -1.11 -32.65 -27.87
C ALA A 63 -1.26 -33.31 -26.50
N ALA A 64 -0.16 -33.40 -25.74
CA ALA A 64 -0.20 -33.67 -24.31
C ALA A 64 -0.45 -32.34 -23.60
N ALA A 65 -1.36 -32.29 -22.62
CA ALA A 65 -1.74 -31.08 -21.90
C ALA A 65 -0.63 -30.55 -20.96
N THR A 66 0.56 -30.30 -21.50
CA THR A 66 1.68 -29.63 -20.86
C THR A 66 1.49 -28.13 -21.04
N TYR A 67 1.81 -27.35 -20.00
CA TYR A 67 1.67 -25.89 -20.01
C TYR A 67 3.04 -25.24 -19.88
N SER A 68 3.30 -24.24 -20.72
CA SER A 68 4.43 -23.32 -20.55
C SER A 68 3.92 -22.05 -19.88
N ASN A 69 4.60 -21.65 -18.81
CA ASN A 69 4.31 -20.42 -18.09
C ASN A 69 5.25 -19.33 -18.58
N PHE A 70 4.71 -18.15 -18.87
CA PHE A 70 5.50 -17.01 -19.31
C PHE A 70 4.93 -15.71 -18.76
N VAL A 71 5.71 -14.64 -18.89
CA VAL A 71 5.30 -13.27 -18.63
C VAL A 71 5.31 -12.51 -19.95
N LEU A 72 4.19 -11.88 -20.29
CA LEU A 72 4.09 -10.95 -21.42
C LEU A 72 4.78 -9.62 -21.11
N LEU A 73 5.68 -9.20 -22.01
CA LEU A 73 6.26 -7.87 -21.98
C LEU A 73 5.36 -6.94 -22.79
N GLN A 74 4.93 -5.86 -22.16
CA GLN A 74 3.95 -4.94 -22.72
C GLN A 74 4.62 -3.95 -23.68
N ASP A 75 4.92 -4.41 -24.89
CA ASP A 75 5.14 -3.60 -26.10
C ASP A 75 5.14 -4.50 -27.36
N PRO A 76 3.96 -4.88 -27.91
CA PRO A 76 3.91 -5.43 -29.25
C PRO A 76 4.14 -4.28 -30.23
N SER A 77 5.38 -4.11 -30.69
CA SER A 77 5.69 -3.11 -31.71
C SER A 77 4.71 -3.26 -32.89
N GLU A 78 4.08 -2.16 -33.34
CA GLU A 78 3.13 -2.20 -34.47
C GLU A 78 3.77 -2.79 -35.76
N TYR A 79 5.09 -2.82 -35.82
CA TYR A 79 5.89 -3.32 -36.93
C TYR A 79 6.31 -4.79 -36.82
N ARG A 80 6.10 -5.44 -35.66
CA ARG A 80 6.51 -6.83 -35.43
C ARG A 80 5.46 -7.53 -34.58
N ALA A 81 4.72 -8.45 -35.20
CA ALA A 81 3.69 -9.28 -34.55
C ALA A 81 4.27 -10.34 -33.60
N GLU A 82 5.47 -10.14 -33.08
CA GLU A 82 6.11 -11.05 -32.15
C GLU A 82 5.72 -10.67 -30.73
N ILE A 83 5.16 -11.65 -30.04
CA ILE A 83 4.89 -11.56 -28.61
C ILE A 83 6.24 -11.58 -27.89
N ASN A 84 6.64 -10.46 -27.29
CA ASN A 84 7.79 -10.44 -26.40
C ASN A 84 7.37 -11.11 -25.08
N SER A 85 7.88 -12.30 -24.82
CA SER A 85 7.58 -13.07 -23.61
C SER A 85 8.85 -13.60 -22.94
N VAL A 86 8.90 -13.57 -21.61
CA VAL A 86 9.91 -14.28 -20.83
C VAL A 86 9.36 -15.64 -20.44
N LEU A 87 9.97 -16.71 -20.96
CA LEU A 87 9.61 -18.08 -20.63
C LEU A 87 10.13 -18.42 -19.23
N LEU A 88 9.24 -18.85 -18.34
CA LEU A 88 9.56 -19.26 -16.98
C LEU A 88 9.45 -20.79 -16.89
N GLU A 89 10.31 -21.49 -17.61
CA GLU A 89 10.40 -22.95 -17.51
C GLU A 89 11.53 -23.36 -16.58
N ASP A 90 11.21 -24.23 -15.61
CA ASP A 90 12.18 -25.14 -15.00
C ASP A 90 12.34 -26.33 -15.95
N THR A 91 13.07 -26.14 -17.04
CA THR A 91 13.46 -27.29 -17.86
C THR A 91 14.53 -28.05 -17.09
N SER A 92 14.38 -29.37 -16.98
CA SER A 92 15.41 -30.29 -16.44
C SER A 92 16.80 -30.12 -17.09
N ASN A 93 16.88 -29.45 -18.25
CA ASN A 93 18.10 -29.23 -19.02
C ASN A 93 18.54 -27.75 -19.06
N GLY A 94 17.94 -26.87 -18.25
CA GLY A 94 18.26 -25.45 -18.15
C GLY A 94 19.42 -25.13 -17.21
N VAL A 95 20.49 -25.93 -17.19
CA VAL A 95 21.72 -25.55 -16.48
C VAL A 95 22.50 -24.61 -17.41
N PHE A 96 22.72 -23.37 -16.99
CA PHE A 96 23.78 -22.55 -17.55
C PHE A 96 25.10 -23.32 -17.39
N VAL A 97 25.51 -24.05 -18.42
CA VAL A 97 26.85 -24.63 -18.48
C VAL A 97 27.80 -23.46 -18.62
N ASN A 98 28.44 -23.12 -17.51
CA ASN A 98 29.53 -22.16 -17.51
C ASN A 98 30.61 -22.71 -18.45
N GLY A 99 30.93 -21.97 -19.50
CA GLY A 99 32.01 -22.30 -20.42
C GLY A 99 33.37 -22.28 -19.73
#